data_AF-A0A7X2MUF9-F1
#
_entry.id   AF-A0A7X2MUF9-F1
#
_cell.length_a   1.000
_cell.length_b   1.000
_cell.length_c   1.000
_cell.angle_alpha   90.00
_cell.angle_beta   90.00
_cell.angle_gamma   90.00
#
_symmetry.space_group_name_H-M   'P 1'
#
loop_
_entity.id
_entity.type
_entity.pdbx_description
1 polymer ?
#
loop_
_entity_poly.entity_id
_entity_poly.type
_entity_poly.pdbx_seq_one_letter_code
_entity_poly.pdbx_strand_id
1 'polypeptide(L)' 'MIIPWQQVSPETLENLIETFVLREGTDYGEQERSLIDKVADVRRQLETGEVVLV' A
#
# COMPACT_ATOMS: atom_id res chain seq x y z
N MET A 1 -4.01 -4.87 16.89
CA MET A 1 -5.01 -3.79 17.03
C MET A 1 -5.25 -3.26 15.64
N ILE A 2 -6.48 -2.97 15.21
CA ILE A 2 -6.70 -2.44 13.85
C ILE A 2 -6.69 -0.91 13.92
N ILE A 3 -5.85 -0.28 13.10
CA ILE A 3 -5.77 1.17 12.98
C ILE A 3 -6.66 1.60 11.79
N PRO A 4 -7.68 2.45 11.99
CA PRO A 4 -8.45 2.98 10.88
C PRO A 4 -7.56 3.85 10.00
N TRP A 5 -7.39 3.47 8.73
CA TRP A 5 -6.51 4.19 7.80
C TRP A 5 -6.97 5.63 7.57
N GLN A 6 -8.26 5.93 7.77
CA GLN A 6 -8.81 7.28 7.72
C GLN A 6 -8.31 8.20 8.85
N GLN A 7 -7.71 7.64 9.91
CA GLN A 7 -7.10 8.42 11.00
C GLN A 7 -5.62 8.74 10.73
N VAL A 8 -5.03 8.17 9.68
CA VAL A 8 -3.65 8.42 9.27
C VAL A 8 -3.64 9.60 8.29
N SER A 9 -2.66 10.50 8.41
CA SER A 9 -2.53 11.57 7.41
C SER A 9 -2.26 10.98 6.03
N PRO A 10 -2.80 11.59 4.95
CA PRO A 10 -2.66 11.04 3.61
C PRO A 10 -1.20 10.85 3.19
N GLU A 11 -0.32 11.78 3.56
CA GLU A 11 1.13 11.68 3.32
C GLU A 11 1.77 10.49 4.07
N THR A 12 1.40 10.28 5.33
CA THR A 12 1.91 9.13 6.10
C THR A 12 1.38 7.82 5.52
N LEU A 13 0.11 7.79 5.12
CA LEU A 13 -0.51 6.61 4.53
C LEU A 13 0.18 6.23 3.22
N GLU A 14 0.44 7.21 2.35
CA GLU A 14 1.16 7.01 1.09
C GLU A 14 2.57 6.46 1.33
N ASN A 15 3.33 7.05 2.26
CA ASN A 15 4.67 6.57 2.62
C ASN A 15 4.66 5.14 3.19
N LEU A 16 3.64 4.78 4.00
CA LEU A 16 3.49 3.43 4.55
C LEU A 16 3.21 2.42 3.44
N ILE A 17 2.31 2.75 2.52
CA ILE A 17 1.97 1.90 1.38
C ILE A 17 3.18 1.74 0.45
N GLU A 18 3.88 2.83 0.14
CA GLU A 18 5.10 2.79 -0.68
C GLU A 18 6.16 1.89 -0.04
N THR A 19 6.41 2.07 1.26
CA THR A 19 7.36 1.24 2.00
C THR A 19 6.95 -0.23 2.02
N PHE A 20 5.66 -0.53 2.15
CA PHE A 20 5.13 -1.88 2.10
C PHE A 20 5.39 -2.54 0.73
N VAL A 21 5.01 -1.85 -0.34
CA VAL A 21 5.20 -2.32 -1.72
C VAL A 21 6.69 -2.52 -2.05
N LEU A 22 7.56 -1.62 -1.60
CA LEU A 22 9.02 -1.73 -1.80
C LEU A 22 9.63 -2.93 -1.07
N ARG A 23 9.09 -3.32 0.09
CA ARG A 23 9.54 -4.50 0.83
C ARG A 23 9.04 -5.81 0.23
N GLU A 24 7.84 -5.82 -0.34
CA GLU A 24 7.28 -6.97 -1.07
C GLU A 24 7.98 -7.19 -2.42
N GLY A 25 8.52 -6.12 -3.03
CA GLY A 25 9.18 -6.11 -4.34
C GLY A 25 10.56 -6.77 -4.40
N THR A 26 10.77 -7.95 -3.81
CA THR A 26 12.00 -8.74 -4.01
C THR A 26 12.03 -9.53 -5.34
N ASP A 27 11.00 -9.40 -6.18
CA ASP A 27 10.87 -10.15 -7.44
C ASP A 27 10.84 -9.18 -8.64
N TYR A 28 12.03 -8.69 -9.02
CA TYR A 28 12.23 -7.93 -10.26
C TYR A 28 12.20 -8.90 -11.45
N GLY A 29 11.00 -9.31 -11.87
CA GLY A 29 10.77 -10.19 -13.01
C GLY A 29 9.92 -9.49 -14.08
N GLU A 30 10.58 -8.90 -15.07
CA GLU A 30 10.23 -8.55 -16.48
C GLU A 30 8.81 -8.06 -16.88
N GLN A 31 7.83 -8.01 -15.97
CA GLN A 31 6.51 -7.40 -16.13
C GLN A 31 6.13 -6.64 -14.85
N GLU A 32 6.99 -5.72 -14.43
CA GLU A 32 6.77 -4.95 -13.21
C GLU A 32 5.67 -3.90 -13.45
N ARG A 33 4.50 -4.10 -12.83
CA ARG A 33 3.58 -2.99 -12.55
C ARG A 33 4.38 -1.91 -11.82
N SER A 34 4.22 -0.65 -12.23
CA SER A 34 4.96 0.46 -11.65
C SER A 34 4.68 0.54 -10.15
N LEU A 35 5.64 1.07 -9.38
CA LEU A 35 5.46 1.36 -7.96
C LEU A 35 4.13 2.11 -7.71
N ILE A 36 3.83 3.08 -8.58
CA ILE A 36 2.60 3.88 -8.55
C ILE A 36 1.34 3.00 -8.68
N ASP A 37 1.34 2.04 -9.61
CA ASP A 37 0.20 1.13 -9.82
C ASP A 37 -0.03 0.25 -8.59
N LYS A 38 1.05 -0.24 -7.99
CA LYS A 38 1.00 -1.06 -6.78
C LYS A 38 0.51 -0.25 -5.57
N VAL A 39 0.97 0.99 -5.41
CA VAL A 39 0.49 1.91 -4.36
C VAL A 39 -1.01 2.17 -4.51
N ALA A 40 -1.48 2.43 -5.74
CA ALA A 40 -2.90 2.63 -6.01
C ALA A 40 -3.75 1.39 -5.70
N ASP A 41 -3.23 0.19 -5.99
CA ASP A 41 -3.92 -1.07 -5.72
C ASP A 41 -4.09 -1.30 -4.21
N VAL A 42 -3.02 -1.15 -3.42
CA VAL A 42 -3.09 -1.27 -1.95
C VAL A 42 -4.03 -0.23 -1.34
N ARG A 43 -4.01 1.00 -1.85
CA ARG A 43 -4.95 2.05 -1.42
C ARG A 43 -6.40 1.63 -1.67
N ARG A 44 -6.70 1.09 -2.85
CA ARG A 44 -8.03 0.59 -3.16
C ARG A 44 -8.45 -0.55 -2.23
N GLN A 45 -7.53 -1.46 -1.89
CA GLN A 45 -7.80 -2.55 -0.94
C GLN A 45 -8.12 -2.02 0.47
N LEU A 46 -7.48 -0.93 0.90
CA LEU A 46 -7.83 -0.26 2.16
C LEU A 46 -9.23 0.35 2.09
N GLU A 47 -9.61 0.93 0.95
CA GLU A 47 -10.94 1.52 0.72
C GLU A 47 -12.04 0.46 0.65
N THR A 48 -11.78 -0.71 0.07
CA THR A 48 -12.73 -1.84 0.01
C THR A 48 -12.78 -2.64 1.32
N GLY A 49 -11.83 -2.43 2.23
CA GLY A 49 -11.71 -3.16 3.49
C GLY A 49 -11.11 -4.56 3.34
N GLU A 50 -10.47 -4.85 2.20
CA GLU A 50 -9.75 -6.11 1.94
C GLU A 50 -8.45 -6.20 2.75
N VAL A 51 -7.83 -5.05 3.05
CA VAL A 51 -6.65 -4.95 3.92
C VAL A 51 -6.87 -3.92 5.02
N VAL A 52 -6.13 -4.09 6.12
CA VAL A 52 -6.20 -3.24 7.31
C VAL A 52 -4.81 -2.91 7.82
N LEU A 53 -4.64 -1.75 8.44
CA LEU A 53 -3.42 -1.40 9.17
C LEU A 53 -3.44 -2.06 10.55
N VAL A 54 -2.31 -2.66 10.97
CA VAL A 54 -2.16 -3.41 12.24
C VAL A 54 -0.94 -2.99 13.04
#